data_AF-A0A9P5HB07-F1
#
_entry.id   AF-A0A9P5HB07-F1
#
_cell.length_a   1.000
_cell.length_b   1.000
_cell.length_c   1.000
_cell.angle_alpha   90.00
_cell.angle_beta   90.00
_cell.angle_gamma   90.00
#
_symmetry.space_group_name_H-M   'P 1'
#
loop_
_entity.id
_entity.type
_entity.pdbx_description
1 polymer ?
#
loop_
_entity_poly.entity_id
_entity_poly.type
_entity_poly.pdbx_seq_one_letter_code
_entity_poly.pdbx_strand_id
1 'polypeptide(L)'
;MRRFHQKSRLGCKQCKLRRSKCDEARPSCGRCSQANRQCSFLTEHPTLPASPLLSDAPVGHQSSSPEERYSSLHLSLLYHFEHGLYDDTKSLHPGLKDMLGVFMGAAFATPYLMDELLAYSAAHKSTLDQGTCQLYLSEATRLQTRALTLYNSAKPEVSEETCLPMFIFSSLLSHHAIFNVGSSVHNDFGAVIDGLTHSIIIHRGLIAIAKASWPMFSDQAQQQFIRSCQRDHRPIPSYSDSRGECEALLGRLDACDMKPASIDTLRGAVEILQDRFDTLSTDNSHAMWAAVQDWLVAVPAGYVELLEQRRPEALVVLAHFAVLLHRVAEHWFVGDIGVRLIRLINSHVGPVWQDWLEWPNRATMV
;
A
#
# COMPACT_ATOMS: atom_id res chain seq x y z
N MET A 1 -58.65 29.25 -48.47
CA MET A 1 -57.18 29.11 -48.46
C MET A 1 -56.75 28.19 -47.34
N ARG A 2 -56.24 26.98 -47.65
CA ARG A 2 -55.60 26.09 -46.65
C ARG A 2 -54.20 26.63 -46.36
N ARG A 3 -53.94 27.07 -45.12
CA ARG A 3 -52.59 27.47 -44.67
C ARG A 3 -51.65 26.27 -44.79
N PHE A 4 -50.56 26.41 -45.54
CA PHE A 4 -49.51 25.41 -45.60
C PHE A 4 -48.82 25.29 -44.24
N HIS A 5 -48.83 24.10 -43.66
CA HIS A 5 -48.14 23.84 -42.39
C HIS A 5 -46.71 23.37 -42.65
N GLN A 6 -45.72 24.08 -42.09
CA GLN A 6 -44.33 23.63 -42.04
C GLN A 6 -44.22 22.40 -41.14
N LYS A 7 -43.77 21.28 -41.72
CA LYS A 7 -43.45 20.06 -40.99
C LYS A 7 -42.16 20.28 -40.19
N SER A 8 -42.21 20.11 -38.88
CA SER A 8 -41.03 20.03 -38.02
C SER A 8 -40.15 18.87 -38.52
N ARG A 9 -38.97 19.19 -39.04
CA ARG A 9 -38.01 18.19 -39.55
C ARG A 9 -37.27 17.50 -38.39
N LEU A 10 -37.09 18.21 -37.27
CA LEU A 10 -36.29 17.77 -36.12
C LEU A 10 -37.13 17.38 -34.89
N GLY A 11 -38.44 17.19 -35.04
CA GLY A 11 -39.32 16.76 -33.95
C GLY A 11 -38.95 15.41 -33.33
N CYS A 12 -39.26 15.23 -32.04
CA CYS A 12 -38.93 14.01 -31.30
C CYS A 12 -39.64 12.78 -31.90
N LYS A 13 -39.10 11.58 -31.64
CA LYS A 13 -39.65 10.32 -32.16
C LYS A 13 -41.14 10.17 -31.81
N GLN A 14 -41.55 10.62 -30.62
CA GLN A 14 -42.91 10.39 -30.14
C GLN A 14 -43.92 11.30 -30.82
N CYS A 15 -43.55 12.56 -31.09
CA CYS A 15 -44.39 13.47 -31.86
C CYS A 15 -44.49 13.04 -33.33
N LYS A 16 -43.40 12.52 -33.91
CA LYS A 16 -43.37 11.99 -35.29
C LYS A 16 -44.27 10.76 -35.47
N LEU A 17 -44.15 9.76 -34.58
CA LEU A 17 -45.02 8.57 -34.57
C LEU A 17 -46.50 8.97 -34.49
N ARG A 18 -46.81 9.98 -33.69
CA ARG A 18 -48.18 10.48 -33.49
C ARG A 18 -48.64 11.47 -34.56
N ARG A 19 -47.83 11.72 -35.60
CA ARG A 19 -48.10 12.68 -36.68
C ARG A 19 -48.55 14.05 -36.16
N SER A 20 -47.96 14.48 -35.04
CA SER A 20 -48.35 15.68 -34.31
C SER A 20 -47.18 16.68 -34.27
N LYS A 21 -47.47 17.99 -34.24
CA LYS A 21 -46.42 19.02 -34.29
C LYS A 21 -45.57 18.98 -33.00
N CYS A 22 -44.26 18.84 -33.15
CA CYS A 22 -43.29 18.99 -32.07
C CYS A 22 -42.85 20.46 -31.99
N ASP A 23 -42.68 20.98 -30.78
CA ASP A 23 -42.11 22.30 -30.49
C ASP A 23 -40.57 22.27 -30.39
N GLU A 24 -39.96 21.09 -30.52
CA GLU A 24 -38.50 20.86 -30.56
C GLU A 24 -37.73 21.29 -29.30
N ALA A 25 -38.43 21.70 -28.24
CA ALA A 25 -37.83 22.09 -26.97
C ALA A 25 -36.99 20.96 -26.35
N ARG A 26 -35.85 21.33 -25.75
CA ARG A 26 -34.91 20.47 -25.02
C ARG A 26 -34.92 20.84 -23.53
N PRO A 27 -34.75 19.90 -22.59
CA PRO A 27 -34.40 18.49 -22.79
C PRO A 27 -35.60 17.56 -23.13
N SER A 28 -36.84 18.05 -23.01
CA SER A 28 -38.06 17.35 -23.44
C SER A 28 -39.00 18.32 -24.16
N CYS A 29 -39.75 17.82 -25.14
CA CYS A 29 -40.69 18.65 -25.90
C CYS A 29 -41.98 18.90 -25.08
N GLY A 30 -42.62 20.05 -25.23
CA GLY A 30 -43.73 20.48 -24.37
C GLY A 30 -44.93 19.53 -24.41
N ARG A 31 -45.23 18.93 -25.57
CA ARG A 31 -46.29 17.92 -25.69
C ARG A 31 -45.99 16.60 -24.99
N CYS A 32 -44.72 16.16 -24.99
CA CYS A 32 -44.33 14.97 -24.24
C CYS A 32 -44.33 15.24 -22.75
N SER A 33 -43.89 16.44 -22.33
CA SER A 33 -43.91 16.86 -20.93
C SER A 33 -45.34 16.97 -20.37
N GLN A 34 -46.25 17.67 -21.06
CA GLN A 34 -47.65 17.79 -20.62
C GLN A 34 -48.40 16.45 -20.58
N ALA A 35 -48.07 15.54 -21.50
CA ALA A 35 -48.68 14.22 -21.54
C ALA A 35 -47.98 13.19 -20.64
N ASN A 36 -46.99 13.62 -19.84
CA ASN A 36 -46.11 12.81 -18.98
C ASN A 36 -45.53 11.56 -19.68
N ARG A 37 -44.91 11.77 -20.84
CA ARG A 37 -44.33 10.72 -21.70
C ARG A 37 -42.84 10.92 -21.85
N GLN A 38 -42.12 9.80 -21.97
CA GLN A 38 -40.68 9.81 -22.20
C GLN A 38 -40.34 10.32 -23.61
N CYS A 39 -39.81 11.54 -23.68
CA CYS A 39 -39.39 12.18 -24.91
C CYS A 39 -38.04 11.62 -25.36
N SER A 40 -37.87 11.32 -26.65
CA SER A 40 -36.60 10.80 -27.17
C SER A 40 -35.42 11.77 -27.03
N PHE A 41 -35.70 13.05 -26.83
CA PHE A 41 -34.68 14.07 -26.56
C PHE A 41 -34.02 13.94 -25.19
N LEU A 42 -34.68 13.25 -24.24
CA LEU A 42 -34.12 12.99 -22.91
C LEU A 42 -33.02 11.90 -22.95
N THR A 43 -32.98 11.11 -24.02
CA THR A 43 -32.10 9.94 -24.18
C THR A 43 -31.01 10.13 -25.24
N GLU A 44 -31.01 11.25 -25.96
CA GLU A 44 -30.00 11.56 -26.98
C GLU A 44 -28.79 12.28 -26.35
N HIS A 45 -27.91 11.51 -25.70
CA HIS A 45 -26.48 11.85 -25.68
C HIS A 45 -25.86 11.42 -27.02
N PRO A 46 -24.90 12.17 -27.60
CA PRO A 46 -24.30 11.81 -28.87
C PRO A 46 -23.39 10.58 -28.70
N THR A 47 -23.92 9.39 -28.97
CA THR A 47 -23.14 8.14 -29.08
C THR A 47 -22.81 7.84 -30.54
N LEU A 48 -21.52 7.61 -30.82
CA LEU A 48 -20.98 7.14 -32.11
C LEU A 48 -21.55 5.75 -32.48
N PRO A 49 -21.62 5.40 -33.79
CA PRO A 49 -22.34 4.21 -34.24
C PRO A 49 -21.59 2.91 -33.92
N ALA A 50 -22.23 2.02 -33.16
CA ALA A 50 -21.78 0.65 -32.95
C ALA A 50 -22.31 -0.28 -34.07
N SER A 51 -21.43 -1.11 -34.63
CA SER A 51 -21.78 -2.18 -35.58
C SER A 51 -22.55 -3.31 -34.88
N PRO A 52 -23.55 -3.94 -35.53
CA PRO A 52 -24.36 -4.97 -34.91
C PRO A 52 -23.89 -6.36 -35.36
N LEU A 53 -23.34 -7.18 -34.45
CA LEU A 53 -23.28 -8.63 -34.67
C LEU A 53 -23.41 -9.38 -33.34
N LEU A 54 -24.36 -10.34 -33.37
CA LEU A 54 -24.52 -11.55 -32.55
C LEU A 54 -25.46 -11.49 -31.32
N SER A 55 -26.74 -11.66 -31.66
CA SER A 55 -27.62 -12.79 -31.29
C SER A 55 -27.80 -13.23 -29.84
N ASP A 56 -29.09 -13.30 -29.48
CA ASP A 56 -29.71 -13.97 -28.34
C ASP A 56 -29.12 -15.35 -27.99
N ALA A 57 -28.91 -15.57 -26.69
CA ALA A 57 -28.93 -16.87 -26.03
C ALA A 57 -29.32 -16.70 -24.54
N PRO A 58 -29.89 -17.75 -23.90
CA PRO A 58 -30.92 -17.60 -22.88
C PRO A 58 -30.41 -17.39 -21.45
N VAL A 59 -31.30 -16.86 -20.62
CA VAL A 59 -31.16 -16.66 -19.17
C VAL A 59 -30.78 -17.97 -18.48
N GLY A 60 -29.49 -18.11 -18.16
CA GLY A 60 -28.94 -19.14 -17.28
C GLY A 60 -28.29 -18.45 -16.08
N HIS A 61 -28.54 -18.98 -14.88
CA HIS A 61 -28.00 -18.52 -13.61
C HIS A 61 -26.52 -18.12 -13.69
N GLN A 62 -26.25 -16.82 -13.63
CA GLN A 62 -24.93 -16.30 -13.31
C GLN A 62 -24.87 -16.06 -11.80
N SER A 63 -24.23 -16.98 -11.09
CA SER A 63 -23.44 -16.60 -9.92
C SER A 63 -22.23 -15.82 -10.45
N SER A 64 -22.43 -14.56 -10.85
CA SER A 64 -21.32 -13.68 -11.17
C SER A 64 -20.62 -13.34 -9.86
N SER A 65 -19.44 -13.89 -9.62
CA SER A 65 -18.43 -13.09 -8.94
C SER A 65 -18.34 -11.77 -9.73
N PRO A 66 -18.42 -10.60 -9.10
CA PRO A 66 -18.23 -9.37 -9.84
C PRO A 66 -16.74 -9.32 -10.21
N GLU A 67 -16.37 -9.81 -11.39
CA GLU A 67 -15.12 -9.44 -12.04
C GLU A 67 -15.20 -7.93 -12.31
N GLU A 68 -14.77 -7.16 -11.32
CA GLU A 68 -14.79 -5.71 -11.36
C GLU A 68 -13.77 -5.23 -12.39
N ARG A 69 -14.28 -4.66 -13.49
CA ARG A 69 -13.49 -4.24 -14.64
C ARG A 69 -12.51 -3.11 -14.27
N TYR A 70 -11.27 -3.22 -14.75
CA TYR A 70 -10.31 -2.12 -14.62
C TYR A 70 -10.79 -0.87 -15.39
N SER A 71 -10.67 0.31 -14.78
CA SER A 71 -11.12 1.59 -15.31
C SER A 71 -9.93 2.34 -15.93
N SER A 72 -10.19 3.50 -16.56
CA SER A 72 -9.11 4.38 -17.04
C SER A 72 -8.22 4.87 -15.90
N LEU A 73 -8.75 5.00 -14.68
CA LEU A 73 -7.96 5.31 -13.48
C LEU A 73 -6.97 4.18 -13.19
N HIS A 74 -7.42 2.93 -13.22
CA HIS A 74 -6.54 1.76 -13.02
C HIS A 74 -5.45 1.68 -14.10
N LEU A 75 -5.76 1.99 -15.37
CA LEU A 75 -4.74 2.06 -16.42
C LEU A 75 -3.73 3.19 -16.18
N SER A 76 -4.16 4.34 -15.66
CA SER A 76 -3.25 5.42 -15.26
C SER A 76 -2.36 5.04 -14.09
N LEU A 77 -2.88 4.28 -13.12
CA LEU A 77 -2.11 3.75 -11.99
C LEU A 77 -1.09 2.72 -12.46
N LEU A 78 -1.46 1.85 -13.41
CA LEU A 78 -0.55 0.89 -14.02
C LEU A 78 0.60 1.59 -14.75
N TYR A 79 0.27 2.62 -15.55
CA TYR A 79 1.27 3.45 -16.21
C TYR A 79 2.20 4.14 -15.20
N HIS A 80 1.62 4.63 -14.09
CA HIS A 80 2.38 5.24 -12.99
C HIS A 80 3.31 4.23 -12.31
N PHE A 81 2.90 2.97 -12.12
CA PHE A 81 3.78 1.91 -11.61
C PHE A 81 5.02 1.72 -12.48
N GLU A 82 4.83 1.68 -13.80
CA GLU A 82 5.90 1.40 -14.75
C GLU A 82 6.86 2.60 -14.93
N HIS A 83 6.35 3.83 -14.86
CA HIS A 83 7.12 5.03 -15.23
C HIS A 83 7.32 6.03 -14.10
N GLY A 84 6.33 6.19 -13.22
CA GLY A 84 6.31 7.23 -12.19
C GLY A 84 6.88 6.80 -10.84
N LEU A 85 6.84 5.50 -10.50
CA LEU A 85 7.38 5.00 -9.23
C LEU A 85 8.91 4.82 -9.25
N TYR A 86 9.53 4.65 -10.42
CA TYR A 86 10.93 4.23 -10.50
C TYR A 86 11.87 5.21 -9.80
N ASP A 87 11.70 6.51 -9.99
CA ASP A 87 12.61 7.51 -9.41
C ASP A 87 12.56 7.54 -7.87
N ASP A 88 11.41 7.25 -7.28
CA ASP A 88 11.20 7.24 -5.82
C ASP A 88 11.46 5.86 -5.18
N THR A 89 11.61 4.81 -6.00
CA THR A 89 11.88 3.43 -5.54
C THR A 89 13.26 2.90 -5.93
N LYS A 90 14.01 3.61 -6.79
CA LYS A 90 15.37 3.24 -7.20
C LYS A 90 16.36 3.22 -6.05
N SER A 91 16.14 3.97 -4.97
CA SER A 91 16.98 3.86 -3.76
C SER A 91 16.81 2.49 -3.12
N LEU A 92 15.57 2.01 -2.99
CA LEU A 92 15.27 0.71 -2.39
C LEU A 92 15.66 -0.48 -3.27
N HIS A 93 15.51 -0.33 -4.59
CA HIS A 93 15.85 -1.39 -5.53
C HIS A 93 16.38 -0.77 -6.85
N PRO A 94 17.68 -0.45 -6.93
CA PRO A 94 18.26 0.28 -8.06
C PRO A 94 18.02 -0.36 -9.44
N GLY A 95 18.04 -1.70 -9.48
CA GLY A 95 17.73 -2.47 -10.68
C GLY A 95 16.24 -2.79 -10.88
N LEU A 96 15.31 -2.07 -10.23
CA LEU A 96 13.86 -2.37 -10.32
C LEU A 96 13.37 -2.28 -11.77
N LYS A 97 13.91 -1.32 -12.53
CA LYS A 97 13.59 -1.14 -13.95
C LYS A 97 13.81 -2.39 -14.79
N ASP A 98 14.86 -3.14 -14.50
CA ASP A 98 15.19 -4.38 -15.22
C ASP A 98 14.23 -5.54 -14.82
N MET A 99 13.60 -5.43 -13.65
CA MET A 99 12.64 -6.40 -13.11
C MET A 99 11.18 -6.05 -13.41
N LEU A 100 10.88 -4.81 -13.84
CA LEU A 100 9.50 -4.36 -14.11
C LEU A 100 8.78 -5.27 -15.10
N GLY A 101 9.44 -5.70 -16.19
CA GLY A 101 8.82 -6.62 -17.15
C GLY A 101 8.38 -7.95 -16.54
N VAL A 102 9.17 -8.48 -15.61
CA VAL A 102 8.86 -9.71 -14.87
C VAL A 102 7.67 -9.48 -13.93
N PHE A 103 7.65 -8.35 -13.21
CA PHE A 103 6.58 -8.01 -12.28
C PHE A 103 5.25 -7.83 -13.00
N MET A 104 5.27 -7.14 -14.14
CA MET A 104 4.10 -6.92 -14.98
C MET A 104 3.58 -8.24 -15.57
N GLY A 105 4.47 -9.10 -16.07
CA GLY A 105 4.08 -10.43 -16.56
C GLY A 105 3.37 -11.26 -15.49
N ALA A 106 3.91 -11.30 -14.27
CA ALA A 106 3.28 -11.99 -13.14
C ALA A 106 1.94 -11.36 -12.73
N ALA A 107 1.85 -10.03 -12.71
CA ALA A 107 0.63 -9.31 -12.34
C ALA A 107 -0.51 -9.55 -13.34
N PHE A 108 -0.24 -9.54 -14.65
CA PHE A 108 -1.28 -9.81 -15.66
C PHE A 108 -1.86 -11.22 -15.56
N ALA A 109 -1.08 -12.19 -15.08
CA ALA A 109 -1.54 -13.56 -14.86
C ALA A 109 -2.23 -13.77 -13.49
N THR A 110 -2.07 -12.84 -12.55
CA THR A 110 -2.43 -13.06 -11.14
C THR A 110 -3.28 -11.91 -10.58
N PRO A 111 -4.62 -12.09 -10.47
CA PRO A 111 -5.54 -11.00 -10.13
C PRO A 111 -5.25 -10.29 -8.79
N TYR A 112 -4.95 -11.03 -7.72
CA TYR A 112 -4.62 -10.42 -6.43
C TYR A 112 -3.35 -9.58 -6.48
N LEU A 113 -2.37 -9.95 -7.32
CA LEU A 113 -1.13 -9.21 -7.47
C LEU A 113 -1.36 -7.94 -8.29
N MET A 114 -2.16 -8.01 -9.36
CA MET A 114 -2.54 -6.82 -10.13
C MET A 114 -3.22 -5.78 -9.22
N ASP A 115 -4.14 -6.23 -8.36
CA ASP A 115 -4.83 -5.34 -7.43
C ASP A 115 -3.86 -4.66 -6.46
N GLU A 116 -2.95 -5.40 -5.85
CA GLU A 116 -1.97 -4.83 -4.91
C GLU A 116 -1.00 -3.88 -5.61
N LEU A 117 -0.59 -4.19 -6.84
CA LEU A 117 0.26 -3.32 -7.65
C LEU A 117 -0.42 -1.97 -7.93
N LEU A 118 -1.70 -2.00 -8.30
CA LEU A 118 -2.49 -0.78 -8.51
C LEU A 118 -2.75 -0.05 -7.19
N ALA A 119 -2.98 -0.79 -6.09
CA ALA A 119 -3.18 -0.22 -4.76
C ALA A 119 -1.93 0.52 -4.29
N TYR A 120 -0.76 -0.09 -4.43
CA TYR A 120 0.53 0.51 -4.12
C TYR A 120 0.82 1.75 -4.97
N SER A 121 0.42 1.71 -6.25
CA SER A 121 0.53 2.87 -7.15
C SER A 121 -0.38 4.02 -6.74
N ALA A 122 -1.60 3.71 -6.28
CA ALA A 122 -2.53 4.70 -5.75
C ALA A 122 -1.99 5.30 -4.44
N ALA A 123 -1.50 4.46 -3.53
CA ALA A 123 -0.84 4.91 -2.31
C ALA A 123 0.29 5.90 -2.61
N HIS A 124 1.17 5.58 -3.57
CA HIS A 124 2.21 6.50 -4.02
C HIS A 124 1.64 7.79 -4.61
N LYS A 125 0.64 7.72 -5.50
CA LYS A 125 0.05 8.94 -6.07
C LYS A 125 -0.56 9.85 -5.01
N SER A 126 -1.05 9.29 -3.92
CA SER A 126 -1.62 10.10 -2.83
C SER A 126 -0.58 11.00 -2.14
N THR A 127 0.72 10.70 -2.24
CA THR A 127 1.79 11.52 -1.65
C THR A 127 2.25 12.66 -2.56
N LEU A 128 1.90 12.63 -3.85
CA LEU A 128 2.38 13.58 -4.85
C LEU A 128 1.52 14.84 -4.98
N ASP A 129 0.21 14.74 -4.75
CA ASP A 129 -0.72 15.85 -4.89
C ASP A 129 -1.77 15.86 -3.75
N GLN A 130 -1.73 16.92 -2.93
CA GLN A 130 -2.66 17.11 -1.83
C GLN A 130 -4.12 17.28 -2.29
N GLY A 131 -4.36 17.80 -3.50
CA GLY A 131 -5.71 18.02 -4.03
C GLY A 131 -6.44 16.72 -4.36
N THR A 132 -5.70 15.67 -4.73
CA THR A 132 -6.24 14.36 -5.09
C THR A 132 -5.87 13.24 -4.12
N CYS A 133 -5.11 13.56 -3.06
CA CYS A 133 -4.64 12.62 -2.05
C CYS A 133 -5.75 11.69 -1.52
N GLN A 134 -6.88 12.24 -1.08
CA GLN A 134 -7.99 11.46 -0.51
C GLN A 134 -8.63 10.48 -1.52
N LEU A 135 -8.70 10.88 -2.80
CA LEU A 135 -9.19 9.99 -3.86
C LEU A 135 -8.26 8.78 -4.01
N TYR A 136 -6.96 9.02 -4.07
CA TYR A 136 -5.98 7.95 -4.23
C TYR A 136 -5.84 7.07 -2.98
N LEU A 137 -5.93 7.64 -1.77
CA LEU A 137 -5.98 6.87 -0.53
C LEU A 137 -7.20 5.93 -0.51
N SER A 138 -8.38 6.43 -0.88
CA SER A 138 -9.59 5.61 -0.97
C SER A 138 -9.44 4.47 -1.98
N GLU A 139 -8.84 4.73 -3.14
CA GLU A 139 -8.60 3.70 -4.15
C GLU A 139 -7.53 2.70 -3.70
N ALA A 140 -6.47 3.14 -3.03
CA ALA A 140 -5.45 2.27 -2.46
C ALA A 140 -6.07 1.28 -1.46
N THR A 141 -6.87 1.77 -0.51
CA THR A 141 -7.57 0.93 0.46
C THR A 141 -8.54 -0.04 -0.22
N ARG A 142 -9.31 0.42 -1.21
CA ARG A 142 -10.28 -0.41 -1.93
C ARG A 142 -9.59 -1.55 -2.68
N LEU A 143 -8.55 -1.23 -3.46
CA LEU A 143 -7.80 -2.21 -4.26
C LEU A 143 -7.03 -3.19 -3.36
N GLN A 144 -6.39 -2.73 -2.29
CA GLN A 144 -5.72 -3.63 -1.33
C GLN A 144 -6.71 -4.58 -0.65
N THR A 145 -7.89 -4.09 -0.25
CA THR A 145 -8.93 -4.94 0.33
C THR A 145 -9.38 -6.03 -0.66
N ARG A 146 -9.53 -5.67 -1.94
CA ARG A 146 -9.86 -6.62 -3.01
C ARG A 146 -8.73 -7.63 -3.24
N ALA A 147 -7.48 -7.16 -3.27
CA ALA A 147 -6.28 -7.99 -3.40
C ALA A 147 -6.21 -9.06 -2.29
N LEU A 148 -6.35 -8.64 -1.03
CA LEU A 148 -6.38 -9.53 0.13
C LEU A 148 -7.55 -10.52 0.07
N THR A 149 -8.73 -10.06 -0.34
CA THR A 149 -9.92 -10.92 -0.49
C THR A 149 -9.68 -12.01 -1.54
N LEU A 150 -9.12 -11.65 -2.69
CA LEU A 150 -8.78 -12.58 -3.76
C LEU A 150 -7.69 -13.56 -3.32
N TYR A 151 -6.62 -13.08 -2.70
CA TYR A 151 -5.54 -13.92 -2.18
C TYR A 151 -6.06 -14.94 -1.16
N ASN A 152 -6.84 -14.48 -0.17
CA ASN A 152 -7.40 -15.35 0.87
C ASN A 152 -8.46 -16.32 0.36
N SER A 153 -9.16 -15.97 -0.73
CA SER A 153 -10.13 -16.86 -1.37
C SER A 153 -9.44 -17.92 -2.22
N ALA A 154 -8.36 -17.55 -2.91
CA ALA A 154 -7.56 -18.46 -3.73
C ALA A 154 -6.74 -19.44 -2.87
N LYS A 155 -6.34 -19.03 -1.65
CA LYS A 155 -5.47 -19.80 -0.75
C LYS A 155 -4.29 -20.44 -1.49
N PRO A 156 -3.48 -19.64 -2.21
CA PRO A 156 -2.41 -20.19 -3.02
C PRO A 156 -1.37 -20.88 -2.13
N GLU A 157 -1.02 -22.11 -2.50
CA GLU A 157 0.12 -22.81 -1.93
C GLU A 157 1.39 -22.44 -2.69
N VAL A 158 2.52 -22.38 -1.99
CA VAL A 158 3.81 -22.03 -2.58
C VAL A 158 4.27 -23.17 -3.51
N SER A 159 4.39 -22.87 -4.81
CA SER A 159 4.78 -23.79 -5.87
C SER A 159 5.64 -23.07 -6.91
N GLU A 160 6.18 -23.77 -7.90
CA GLU A 160 6.96 -23.15 -9.00
C GLU A 160 6.15 -22.11 -9.79
N GLU A 161 4.83 -22.28 -9.87
CA GLU A 161 3.95 -21.36 -10.59
C GLU A 161 3.58 -20.13 -9.76
N THR A 162 3.43 -20.30 -8.44
CA THR A 162 2.89 -19.27 -7.55
C THR A 162 3.97 -18.51 -6.78
N CYS A 163 5.21 -19.03 -6.69
CA CYS A 163 6.27 -18.45 -5.87
C CYS A 163 6.60 -16.99 -6.26
N LEU A 164 6.72 -16.70 -7.55
CA LEU A 164 7.02 -15.35 -8.04
C LEU A 164 5.87 -14.37 -7.74
N PRO A 165 4.60 -14.65 -8.12
CA PRO A 165 3.49 -13.77 -7.78
C PRO A 165 3.32 -13.56 -6.27
N MET A 166 3.46 -14.62 -5.46
CA MET A 166 3.34 -14.55 -4.00
C MET A 166 4.49 -13.72 -3.38
N PHE A 167 5.70 -13.84 -3.90
CA PHE A 167 6.85 -13.05 -3.47
C PHE A 167 6.66 -11.56 -3.76
N ILE A 168 6.24 -11.20 -4.98
CA ILE A 168 5.99 -9.79 -5.36
C ILE A 168 4.84 -9.22 -4.53
N PHE A 169 3.73 -9.95 -4.43
CA PHE A 169 2.57 -9.54 -3.64
C PHE A 169 2.95 -9.27 -2.19
N SER A 170 3.70 -10.19 -1.58
CA SER A 170 4.15 -10.05 -0.19
C SER A 170 5.09 -8.86 0.01
N SER A 171 5.95 -8.59 -0.96
CA SER A 171 6.88 -7.45 -0.91
C SER A 171 6.14 -6.11 -1.00
N LEU A 172 5.22 -5.97 -1.97
CA LEU A 172 4.42 -4.75 -2.13
C LEU A 172 3.51 -4.49 -0.93
N LEU A 173 2.85 -5.55 -0.45
CA LEU A 173 1.95 -5.46 0.69
C LEU A 173 2.69 -5.09 1.98
N SER A 174 3.93 -5.53 2.16
CA SER A 174 4.79 -5.13 3.28
C SER A 174 5.05 -3.63 3.29
N HIS A 175 5.41 -3.05 2.14
CA HIS A 175 5.62 -1.60 2.02
C HIS A 175 4.31 -0.83 2.25
N HIS A 176 3.22 -1.32 1.67
CA HIS A 176 1.90 -0.70 1.79
C HIS A 176 1.39 -0.73 3.24
N ALA A 177 1.67 -1.79 4.01
CA ALA A 177 1.34 -1.86 5.43
C ALA A 177 2.01 -0.72 6.23
N ILE A 178 3.30 -0.46 6.00
CA ILE A 178 4.00 0.67 6.65
C ILE A 178 3.45 2.02 6.18
N PHE A 179 3.15 2.16 4.89
CA PHE A 179 2.49 3.37 4.38
C PHE A 179 1.15 3.64 5.07
N ASN A 180 0.34 2.61 5.31
CA ASN A 180 -0.95 2.75 5.98
C ASN A 180 -0.79 3.23 7.43
N VAL A 181 0.25 2.77 8.14
CA VAL A 181 0.60 3.33 9.46
C VAL A 181 0.98 4.81 9.32
N GLY A 182 1.83 5.14 8.34
CA GLY A 182 2.29 6.50 8.05
C GLY A 182 1.18 7.47 7.62
N SER A 183 0.12 6.98 7.00
CA SER A 183 -1.01 7.77 6.51
C SER A 183 -2.21 7.82 7.47
N SER A 184 -2.16 7.08 8.59
CA SER A 184 -3.19 7.13 9.64
C SER A 184 -3.43 8.58 10.14
N VAL A 185 -4.71 8.91 10.36
CA VAL A 185 -5.18 10.28 10.62
C VAL A 185 -4.50 10.90 11.84
N HIS A 186 -3.96 12.11 11.67
CA HIS A 186 -3.52 13.08 12.69
C HIS A 186 -3.06 12.54 14.05
N ASN A 187 -1.78 12.19 14.18
CA ASN A 187 -1.08 12.05 15.49
C ASN A 187 -1.82 11.20 16.54
N ASP A 188 -2.70 10.28 16.12
CA ASP A 188 -3.40 9.41 17.05
C ASP A 188 -2.43 8.31 17.51
N PHE A 189 -1.93 8.45 18.73
CA PHE A 189 -1.06 7.45 19.36
C PHE A 189 -1.73 6.07 19.43
N GLY A 190 -3.04 6.02 19.62
CA GLY A 190 -3.83 4.79 19.59
C GLY A 190 -3.64 4.06 18.26
N ALA A 191 -4.06 4.73 17.19
CA ALA A 191 -4.08 4.19 15.84
C ALA A 191 -2.70 3.82 15.29
N VAL A 192 -1.68 4.64 15.55
CA VAL A 192 -0.30 4.38 15.08
C VAL A 192 0.28 3.13 15.73
N ILE A 193 0.11 2.97 17.05
CA ILE A 193 0.62 1.80 17.77
C ILE A 193 -0.13 0.54 17.36
N ASP A 194 -1.45 0.61 17.21
CA ASP A 194 -2.25 -0.53 16.76
C ASP A 194 -1.86 -0.91 15.31
N GLY A 195 -1.65 0.07 14.45
CA GLY A 195 -1.19 -0.14 13.07
C GLY A 195 0.20 -0.79 12.98
N LEU A 196 1.16 -0.38 13.82
CA LEU A 196 2.49 -1.01 13.87
C LEU A 196 2.46 -2.41 14.47
N THR A 197 1.66 -2.61 15.51
CA THR A 197 1.44 -3.92 16.12
C THR A 197 0.83 -4.89 15.09
N HIS A 198 -0.17 -4.43 14.35
CA HIS A 198 -0.75 -5.19 13.26
C HIS A 198 0.26 -5.43 12.13
N SER A 199 1.11 -4.44 11.82
CA SER A 199 2.17 -4.59 10.83
C SER A 199 3.17 -5.68 11.22
N ILE A 200 3.54 -5.83 12.49
CA ILE A 200 4.39 -6.94 12.96
C ILE A 200 3.76 -8.29 12.59
N ILE A 201 2.46 -8.46 12.84
CA ILE A 201 1.74 -9.70 12.56
C ILE A 201 1.68 -9.97 11.05
N ILE A 202 1.34 -8.94 10.25
CA ILE A 202 1.31 -9.03 8.79
C ILE A 202 2.69 -9.45 8.27
N HIS A 203 3.76 -8.75 8.65
CA HIS A 203 5.10 -9.00 8.14
C HIS A 203 5.58 -10.41 8.45
N ARG A 204 5.23 -11.01 9.60
CA ARG A 204 5.54 -12.41 9.89
C ARG A 204 4.95 -13.36 8.85
N GLY A 205 3.71 -13.14 8.43
CA GLY A 205 3.07 -13.93 7.36
C GLY A 205 3.74 -13.70 6.00
N LEU A 206 3.98 -12.45 5.64
CA LEU A 206 4.59 -12.07 4.36
C LEU A 206 6.03 -12.59 4.21
N ILE A 207 6.84 -12.50 5.26
CA ILE A 207 8.21 -13.04 5.25
C ILE A 207 8.20 -14.56 5.22
N ALA A 208 7.25 -15.24 5.89
CA ALA A 208 7.13 -16.70 5.78
C ALA A 208 6.88 -17.13 4.33
N ILE A 209 6.00 -16.42 3.62
CA ILE A 209 5.73 -16.64 2.18
C ILE A 209 6.97 -16.37 1.34
N ALA A 210 7.64 -15.23 1.56
CA ALA A 210 8.83 -14.85 0.81
C ALA A 210 9.97 -15.85 1.01
N LYS A 211 10.22 -16.30 2.25
CA LYS A 211 11.23 -17.31 2.59
C LYS A 211 10.91 -18.68 2.01
N ALA A 212 9.64 -19.07 1.94
CA ALA A 212 9.23 -20.32 1.30
C ALA A 212 9.37 -20.24 -0.23
N SER A 213 9.13 -19.06 -0.81
CA SER A 213 9.22 -18.83 -2.26
C SER A 213 10.66 -18.71 -2.74
N TRP A 214 11.55 -18.12 -1.94
CA TRP A 214 12.92 -17.79 -2.32
C TRP A 214 13.75 -18.99 -2.87
N PRO A 215 13.76 -20.16 -2.22
CA PRO A 215 14.51 -21.32 -2.73
C PRO A 215 13.95 -21.91 -4.04
N MET A 216 12.72 -21.56 -4.43
CA MET A 216 12.11 -22.05 -5.66
C MET A 216 12.56 -21.29 -6.91
N PHE A 217 13.15 -20.10 -6.73
CA PHE A 217 13.76 -19.38 -7.84
C PHE A 217 15.05 -20.07 -8.28
N SER A 218 15.32 -20.09 -9.59
CA SER A 218 16.60 -20.56 -10.09
C SER A 218 17.77 -19.74 -9.52
N ASP A 219 18.94 -20.35 -9.38
CA ASP A 219 20.15 -19.66 -8.91
C ASP A 219 20.43 -18.39 -9.72
N GLN A 220 20.18 -18.43 -11.03
CA GLN A 220 20.34 -17.28 -11.92
C GLN A 220 19.37 -16.15 -11.55
N ALA A 221 18.09 -16.46 -11.29
CA ALA A 221 17.08 -15.47 -10.91
C ALA A 221 17.38 -14.87 -9.53
N GLN A 222 17.80 -15.69 -8.56
CA GLN A 222 18.23 -15.21 -7.24
C GLN A 222 19.44 -14.26 -7.37
N GLN A 223 20.47 -14.66 -8.13
CA GLN A 223 21.64 -13.83 -8.38
C GLN A 223 21.31 -12.55 -9.16
N GLN A 224 20.34 -12.59 -10.06
CA GLN A 224 19.87 -11.39 -10.77
C GLN A 224 19.20 -10.42 -9.80
N PHE A 225 18.32 -10.90 -8.91
CA PHE A 225 17.66 -10.09 -7.89
C PHE A 225 18.65 -9.49 -6.88
N ILE A 226 19.61 -10.28 -6.39
CA ILE A 226 20.65 -9.80 -5.48
C ILE A 226 21.48 -8.70 -6.15
N ARG A 227 21.91 -8.92 -7.39
CA ARG A 227 22.68 -7.92 -8.15
C ARG A 227 21.87 -6.65 -8.44
N SER A 228 20.57 -6.76 -8.68
CA SER A 228 19.72 -5.58 -8.89
C SER A 228 19.54 -4.75 -7.63
N CYS A 229 19.55 -5.37 -6.45
CA CYS A 229 19.55 -4.65 -5.16
C CYS A 229 20.89 -3.96 -4.88
N GLN A 230 21.99 -4.47 -5.46
CA GLN A 230 23.35 -3.97 -5.23
C GLN A 230 23.84 -2.96 -6.28
N ARG A 231 23.04 -2.63 -7.29
CA ARG A 231 23.48 -1.79 -8.42
C ARG A 231 23.68 -0.33 -7.96
N ASP A 232 24.76 0.29 -8.42
CA ASP A 232 25.14 1.69 -8.13
C ASP A 232 25.54 2.03 -6.68
N HIS A 233 26.29 1.14 -6.02
CA HIS A 233 27.02 1.51 -4.80
C HIS A 233 28.09 2.56 -5.11
N ARG A 234 27.89 3.79 -4.62
CA ARG A 234 29.04 4.64 -4.24
C ARG A 234 29.38 4.26 -2.80
N PRO A 235 30.64 3.89 -2.48
CA PRO A 235 31.03 3.76 -1.08
C PRO A 235 30.89 5.13 -0.43
N ILE A 236 29.88 5.29 0.41
CA ILE A 236 29.77 6.42 1.32
C ILE A 236 30.71 6.08 2.48
N PRO A 237 31.38 7.05 3.12
CA PRO A 237 32.19 6.75 4.28
C PRO A 237 31.29 6.09 5.34
N SER A 238 31.54 4.81 5.60
CA SER A 238 31.01 4.07 6.74
C SER A 238 31.05 4.99 7.95
N TYR A 239 29.89 5.26 8.55
CA TYR A 239 29.83 5.66 9.94
C TYR A 239 30.18 4.41 10.75
N SER A 240 31.45 3.98 10.68
CA SER A 240 32.01 3.02 11.60
C SER A 240 32.02 3.70 12.96
N ASP A 241 30.97 3.45 13.72
CA ASP A 241 31.07 2.75 15.00
C ASP A 241 29.65 2.68 15.52
N SER A 242 29.04 1.49 15.50
CA SER A 242 27.97 1.20 16.46
C SER A 242 28.56 1.45 17.86
N ARG A 243 27.87 2.26 18.66
CA ARG A 243 28.33 2.74 19.97
C ARG A 243 27.52 2.16 21.12
N GLY A 244 26.86 1.02 20.92
CA GLY A 244 25.91 0.51 21.90
C GLY A 244 24.67 1.40 21.98
N GLU A 245 24.04 1.66 20.83
CA GLU A 245 22.78 2.41 20.69
C GLU A 245 21.72 1.98 21.72
N CYS A 246 21.67 0.69 21.99
CA CYS A 246 20.77 0.05 22.93
C CYS A 246 21.43 -0.33 24.27
N GLU A 247 22.73 -0.10 24.48
CA GLU A 247 23.45 -0.54 25.69
C GLU A 247 22.87 0.10 26.96
N ALA A 248 22.61 1.41 26.91
CA ALA A 248 21.96 2.12 28.01
C ALA A 248 20.53 1.62 28.26
N LEU A 249 19.80 1.18 27.23
CA LEU A 249 18.47 0.60 27.37
C LEU A 249 18.54 -0.78 28.03
N LEU A 250 19.47 -1.64 27.60
CA LEU A 250 19.71 -2.97 28.18
C LEU A 250 20.04 -2.86 29.67
N GLY A 251 21.00 -2.00 30.04
CA GLY A 251 21.38 -1.82 31.45
C GLY A 251 20.24 -1.29 32.33
N ARG A 252 19.30 -0.52 31.77
CA ARG A 252 18.11 -0.07 32.51
C ARG A 252 17.05 -1.18 32.64
N LEU A 253 16.87 -2.00 31.62
CA LEU A 253 15.99 -3.18 31.68
C LEU A 253 16.47 -4.17 32.76
N ASP A 254 17.78 -4.34 32.90
CA ASP A 254 18.37 -5.19 33.93
C ASP A 254 18.11 -4.68 35.37
N ALA A 255 17.95 -3.37 35.53
CA ALA A 255 17.66 -2.71 36.81
C ALA A 255 16.15 -2.53 37.08
N CYS A 256 15.27 -2.90 36.15
CA CYS A 256 13.83 -2.71 36.30
C CYS A 256 13.21 -3.67 37.32
N ASP A 257 12.32 -3.14 38.17
CA ASP A 257 11.49 -3.95 39.05
C ASP A 257 10.27 -4.49 38.29
N MET A 258 10.50 -5.53 37.49
CA MET A 258 9.49 -6.19 36.65
C MET A 258 9.59 -7.71 36.76
N LYS A 259 8.57 -8.42 36.25
CA LYS A 259 8.63 -9.87 36.14
C LYS A 259 9.82 -10.27 35.25
N PRO A 260 10.66 -11.23 35.67
CA PRO A 260 11.82 -11.67 34.88
C PRO A 260 11.48 -12.05 33.43
N ALA A 261 10.36 -12.75 33.22
CA ALA A 261 9.91 -13.13 31.87
C ALA A 261 9.59 -11.92 30.96
N SER A 262 9.10 -10.80 31.53
CA SER A 262 8.86 -9.57 30.77
C SER A 262 10.18 -8.87 30.43
N ILE A 263 11.15 -8.87 31.36
CA ILE A 263 12.50 -8.33 31.13
C ILE A 263 13.18 -9.13 30.02
N ASP A 264 13.18 -10.46 30.07
CA ASP A 264 13.79 -11.32 29.04
C ASP A 264 13.16 -11.09 27.66
N THR A 265 11.84 -10.90 27.61
CA THR A 265 11.10 -10.61 26.38
C THR A 265 11.53 -9.26 25.77
N LEU A 266 11.61 -8.21 26.59
CA LEU A 266 12.05 -6.87 26.16
C LEU A 266 13.52 -6.89 25.74
N ARG A 267 14.37 -7.52 26.54
CA ARG A 267 15.81 -7.68 26.28
C ARG A 267 16.06 -8.37 24.94
N GLY A 268 15.36 -9.48 24.66
CA GLY A 268 15.48 -10.15 23.36
C GLY A 268 15.10 -9.25 22.18
N ALA A 269 14.05 -8.43 22.30
CA ALA A 269 13.69 -7.47 21.27
C ALA A 269 14.76 -6.36 21.06
N VAL A 270 15.41 -5.93 22.15
CA VAL A 270 16.47 -4.92 22.14
C VAL A 270 17.79 -5.47 21.60
N GLU A 271 18.15 -6.71 21.92
CA GLU A 271 19.33 -7.38 21.38
C GLU A 271 19.24 -7.54 19.85
N ILE A 272 18.05 -7.87 19.33
CA ILE A 272 17.81 -7.90 17.88
C ILE A 272 17.97 -6.49 17.28
N LEU A 273 17.51 -5.42 17.95
CA LEU A 273 17.74 -4.04 17.48
C LEU A 273 19.22 -3.71 17.43
N GLN A 274 19.98 -4.03 18.48
CA GLN A 274 21.41 -3.76 18.53
C GLN A 274 22.13 -4.48 17.40
N ASP A 275 21.84 -5.77 17.17
CA ASP A 275 22.40 -6.52 16.05
C ASP A 275 22.08 -5.88 14.69
N ARG A 276 20.87 -5.32 14.52
CA ARG A 276 20.55 -4.55 13.31
C ARG A 276 21.35 -3.24 13.24
N PHE A 277 21.46 -2.47 14.31
CA PHE A 277 22.31 -1.28 14.31
C PHE A 277 23.78 -1.58 14.00
N ASP A 278 24.31 -2.71 14.48
CA ASP A 278 25.69 -3.16 14.26
C ASP A 278 25.94 -3.58 12.81
N THR A 279 24.98 -4.27 12.20
CA THR A 279 25.11 -4.84 10.85
C THR A 279 24.68 -3.89 9.74
N LEU A 280 23.99 -2.80 10.09
CA LEU A 280 23.53 -1.79 9.15
C LEU A 280 24.70 -0.99 8.56
N SER A 281 25.08 -1.34 7.33
CA SER A 281 25.81 -0.41 6.47
C SER A 281 24.86 0.69 6.00
N THR A 282 25.22 1.95 6.25
CA THR A 282 24.50 3.14 5.76
C THR A 282 24.53 3.29 4.23
N ASP A 283 25.25 2.42 3.54
CA ASP A 283 25.58 2.57 2.12
C ASP A 283 24.61 1.81 1.21
N ASN A 284 23.64 1.06 1.78
CA ASN A 284 22.72 0.21 1.04
C ASN A 284 21.28 0.33 1.58
N SER A 285 20.46 1.19 0.96
CA SER A 285 19.05 1.37 1.35
C SER A 285 18.23 0.06 1.33
N HIS A 286 18.53 -0.89 0.42
CA HIS A 286 17.86 -2.19 0.43
C HIS A 286 18.16 -2.97 1.71
N ALA A 287 19.43 -3.03 2.12
CA ALA A 287 19.82 -3.67 3.36
C ALA A 287 19.24 -2.95 4.59
N MET A 288 19.10 -1.62 4.52
CA MET A 288 18.47 -0.85 5.58
C MET A 288 16.98 -1.17 5.74
N TRP A 289 16.24 -1.28 4.64
CA TRP A 289 14.86 -1.73 4.67
C TRP A 289 14.73 -3.19 5.13
N ALA A 290 15.62 -4.08 4.65
CA ALA A 290 15.64 -5.48 5.08
C ALA A 290 15.85 -5.60 6.60
N ALA A 291 16.68 -4.74 7.21
CA ALA A 291 16.87 -4.71 8.66
C ALA A 291 15.59 -4.32 9.42
N VAL A 292 14.81 -3.37 8.90
CA VAL A 292 13.49 -3.00 9.45
C VAL A 292 12.55 -4.21 9.40
N GLN A 293 12.45 -4.87 8.24
CA GLN A 293 11.59 -6.04 8.05
C GLN A 293 12.00 -7.21 8.95
N ASP A 294 13.30 -7.48 9.04
CA ASP A 294 13.84 -8.55 9.87
C ASP A 294 13.49 -8.35 11.35
N TRP A 295 13.64 -7.13 11.87
CA TRP A 295 13.28 -6.84 13.26
C TRP A 295 11.79 -7.09 13.52
N LEU A 296 10.91 -6.59 12.64
CA LEU A 296 9.46 -6.77 12.76
C LEU A 296 9.07 -8.25 12.85
N VAL A 297 9.82 -9.14 12.20
CA VAL A 297 9.52 -10.58 12.21
C VAL A 297 10.24 -11.34 13.31
N ALA A 298 11.40 -10.89 13.75
CA ALA A 298 12.22 -11.55 14.76
C ALA A 298 11.78 -11.27 16.20
N VAL A 299 11.09 -10.16 16.48
CA VAL A 299 10.65 -9.84 17.84
C VAL A 299 9.78 -10.96 18.45
N PRO A 300 9.86 -11.25 19.76
CA PRO A 300 9.07 -12.28 20.41
C PRO A 300 7.56 -12.01 20.37
N ALA A 301 6.71 -13.04 20.45
CA ALA A 301 5.25 -12.87 20.58
C ALA A 301 4.88 -12.10 21.86
N GLY A 302 5.54 -12.41 22.99
CA GLY A 302 5.31 -11.69 24.24
C GLY A 302 5.63 -10.19 24.16
N TYR A 303 6.54 -9.77 23.27
CA TYR A 303 6.81 -8.35 23.07
C TYR A 303 5.61 -7.64 22.43
N VAL A 304 4.96 -8.29 21.47
CA VAL A 304 3.74 -7.79 20.83
C VAL A 304 2.61 -7.65 21.86
N GLU A 305 2.43 -8.63 22.75
CA GLU A 305 1.45 -8.53 23.84
C GLU A 305 1.70 -7.33 24.76
N LEU A 306 2.97 -7.03 25.07
CA LEU A 306 3.34 -5.85 25.87
C LEU A 306 3.07 -4.54 25.12
N LEU A 307 3.22 -4.50 23.80
CA LEU A 307 2.86 -3.35 22.96
C LEU A 307 1.34 -3.13 22.89
N GLU A 308 0.55 -4.19 22.72
CA GLU A 308 -0.92 -4.13 22.76
C GLU A 308 -1.42 -3.58 24.11
N GLN A 309 -0.73 -3.96 25.20
CA GLN A 309 -0.98 -3.43 26.54
C GLN A 309 -0.41 -2.03 26.77
N ARG A 310 0.29 -1.45 25.79
CA ARG A 310 0.93 -0.13 25.85
C ARG A 310 1.84 0.03 27.06
N ARG A 311 2.56 -1.05 27.40
CA ARG A 311 3.54 -1.04 28.48
C ARG A 311 4.64 -0.02 28.16
N PRO A 312 4.94 0.95 29.05
CA PRO A 312 5.91 2.00 28.77
C PRO A 312 7.28 1.47 28.33
N GLU A 313 7.74 0.37 28.92
CA GLU A 313 9.01 -0.28 28.58
C GLU A 313 9.00 -0.78 27.12
N ALA A 314 7.91 -1.40 26.70
CA ALA A 314 7.75 -1.87 25.32
C ALA A 314 7.67 -0.70 24.34
N LEU A 315 7.00 0.40 24.73
CA LEU A 315 6.95 1.62 23.93
C LEU A 315 8.34 2.26 23.79
N VAL A 316 9.18 2.23 24.82
CA VAL A 316 10.57 2.69 24.71
C VAL A 316 11.38 1.84 23.73
N VAL A 317 11.24 0.50 23.77
CA VAL A 317 11.87 -0.38 22.77
C VAL A 317 11.38 -0.03 21.37
N LEU A 318 10.07 0.22 21.20
CA LEU A 318 9.50 0.66 19.93
C LEU A 318 10.05 2.02 19.47
N ALA A 319 10.34 2.95 20.38
CA ALA A 319 10.98 4.22 20.06
C ALA A 319 12.42 4.03 19.54
N HIS A 320 13.16 3.03 20.04
CA HIS A 320 14.47 2.67 19.49
C HIS A 320 14.34 2.07 18.09
N PHE A 321 13.36 1.18 17.87
CA PHE A 321 13.01 0.71 16.53
C PHE A 321 12.62 1.84 15.58
N ALA A 322 11.93 2.87 16.07
CA ALA A 322 11.53 4.04 15.28
C ALA A 322 12.73 4.79 14.67
N VAL A 323 13.92 4.68 15.27
CA VAL A 323 15.16 5.21 14.69
C VAL A 323 15.55 4.45 13.43
N LEU A 324 15.33 3.14 13.35
CA LEU A 324 15.52 2.38 12.11
C LEU A 324 14.60 2.89 11.01
N LEU A 325 13.31 3.12 11.32
CA LEU A 325 12.37 3.73 10.37
C LEU A 325 12.81 5.13 9.95
N HIS A 326 13.33 5.94 10.87
CA HIS A 326 13.86 7.26 10.53
C HIS A 326 15.06 7.20 9.59
N ARG A 327 15.95 6.22 9.75
CA ARG A 327 17.11 6.03 8.87
C ARG A 327 16.73 5.66 7.44
N VAL A 328 15.54 5.12 7.21
CA VAL A 328 15.00 4.78 5.88
C VAL A 328 13.85 5.71 5.44
N ALA A 329 13.79 6.91 6.03
CA ALA A 329 12.73 7.89 5.75
C ALA A 329 12.72 8.41 4.31
N GLU A 330 13.80 8.21 3.54
CA GLU A 330 13.85 8.52 2.11
C GLU A 330 12.92 7.63 1.28
N HIS A 331 12.51 6.48 1.80
CA HIS A 331 11.49 5.67 1.16
C HIS A 331 10.13 6.31 1.34
N TRP A 332 9.47 6.61 0.22
CA TRP A 332 8.19 7.33 0.18
C TRP A 332 7.10 6.71 1.08
N PHE A 333 7.10 5.38 1.24
CA PHE A 333 6.12 4.66 2.05
C PHE A 333 6.44 4.66 3.54
N VAL A 334 7.64 5.08 3.94
CA VAL A 334 8.04 5.26 5.34
C VAL A 334 7.80 6.71 5.75
N GLY A 335 8.39 7.66 5.02
CA GLY A 335 8.26 9.08 5.30
C GLY A 335 8.65 9.44 6.74
N ASP A 336 7.83 10.25 7.41
CA ASP A 336 8.14 10.80 8.74
C ASP A 336 7.74 9.90 9.92
N ILE A 337 7.26 8.67 9.67
CA ILE A 337 6.65 7.83 10.70
C ILE A 337 7.58 7.53 11.87
N GLY A 338 8.90 7.35 11.63
CA GLY A 338 9.87 7.10 12.70
C GLY A 338 9.95 8.26 13.70
N VAL A 339 10.16 9.48 13.20
CA VAL A 339 10.21 10.72 14.00
C VAL A 339 8.87 10.94 14.72
N ARG A 340 7.77 10.76 14.00
CA ARG A 340 6.42 10.95 14.53
C ARG A 340 6.12 9.97 15.66
N LEU A 341 6.49 8.70 15.50
CA LEU A 341 6.33 7.67 16.51
C LEU A 341 7.08 8.01 17.80
N ILE A 342 8.32 8.48 17.70
CA ILE A 342 9.12 8.92 18.85
C ILE A 342 8.42 10.07 19.59
N ARG A 343 7.91 11.07 18.87
CA ARG A 343 7.16 12.19 19.48
C ARG A 343 5.90 11.73 20.21
N LEU A 344 5.13 10.84 19.59
CA LEU A 344 3.91 10.28 20.17
C LEU A 344 4.22 9.46 21.42
N ILE A 345 5.27 8.64 21.39
CA ILE A 345 5.72 7.86 22.54
C ILE A 345 6.17 8.78 23.68
N ASN A 346 7.06 9.75 23.42
CA ASN A 346 7.51 10.73 24.43
C ASN A 346 6.32 11.41 25.13
N SER A 347 5.33 11.84 24.34
CA SER A 347 4.13 12.50 24.87
C SER A 347 3.27 11.57 25.72
N HIS A 348 3.20 10.28 25.37
CA HIS A 348 2.39 9.29 26.06
C HIS A 348 2.99 8.80 27.39
N VAL A 349 4.28 8.43 27.38
CA VAL A 349 4.94 7.85 28.57
C VAL A 349 5.31 8.92 29.61
N GLY A 350 5.52 10.15 29.17
CA GLY A 350 5.76 11.31 30.02
C GLY A 350 7.20 11.46 30.54
N PRO A 351 7.46 12.49 31.37
CA PRO A 351 8.82 12.95 31.69
C PRO A 351 9.72 11.93 32.39
N VAL A 352 9.13 10.99 33.14
CA VAL A 352 9.88 9.95 33.89
C VAL A 352 10.69 9.04 32.96
N TRP A 353 10.33 8.96 31.67
CA TRP A 353 11.00 8.14 30.67
C TRP A 353 11.96 8.94 29.77
N GLN A 354 12.18 10.24 30.01
CA GLN A 354 13.05 11.06 29.16
C GLN A 354 14.45 10.48 29.04
N ASP A 355 15.02 10.04 30.14
CA ASP A 355 16.36 9.44 30.16
C ASP A 355 16.41 8.13 29.36
N TRP A 356 15.30 7.38 29.28
CA TRP A 356 15.19 6.16 28.48
C TRP A 356 15.06 6.45 26.99
N LEU A 357 14.53 7.63 26.63
CA LEU A 357 14.30 8.09 25.26
C LEU A 357 15.39 9.05 24.77
N GLU A 358 16.43 9.30 25.56
CA GLU A 358 17.49 10.26 25.24
C GLU A 358 18.18 9.93 23.91
N TRP A 359 18.53 8.66 23.68
CA TRP A 359 19.17 8.24 22.44
C TRP A 359 18.24 8.36 21.22
N PRO A 360 17.00 7.81 21.23
CA PRO A 360 16.06 8.01 20.12
C PRO A 360 15.80 9.48 19.78
N ASN A 361 15.67 10.34 20.81
CA ASN A 361 15.45 11.77 20.62
C ASN A 361 16.65 12.44 19.93
N ARG A 362 17.88 12.19 20.41
CA ARG A 362 19.10 12.69 19.77
C ARG A 362 19.28 12.17 18.34
N ALA A 363 19.01 10.89 18.12
CA ALA A 363 19.18 10.24 16.82
C ALA A 363 18.20 10.76 15.75
N THR A 364 17.08 11.35 16.16
CA THR A 364 16.05 11.90 15.27
C THR A 364 15.87 13.42 15.35
N MET A 365 16.71 14.09 16.16
CA MET A 365 16.66 15.53 16.43
C MET A 365 15.27 15.99 16.92
N VAL A 366 14.63 15.21 17.79
CA VAL A 366 13.30 15.46 18.38
C VAL A 366 13.40 16.06 19.77
#